data_AF-A0A2T9Y3Y0-F1
#
_entry.id   AF-A0A2T9Y3Y0-F1
#
_cell.length_a   1.000
_cell.length_b   1.000
_cell.length_c   1.000
_cell.angle_alpha   90.00
_cell.angle_beta   90.00
_cell.angle_gamma   90.00
#
_symmetry.space_group_name_H-M   'P 1'
#
loop_
_entity.id
_entity.type
_entity.pdbx_description
1 polymer ?
#
loop_
_entity_poly.entity_id
_entity_poly.type
_entity_poly.pdbx_seq_one_letter_code
_entity_poly.pdbx_strand_id
1 'polypeptide(L)'
;MDKVTQIQLSLEQLSLLFVSSIDSINKSSGFKQVDSHYPITQKNVLTDSSKTSKDHVDEYSTQILEVSKKIDSLIDSLPELELSKDIQTEVNNKERQLRTLQRDLDDEVLKAKKFSDEISGLFNKVTEV
;
A
#
# COMPACT_ATOMS: atom_id res chain seq x y z
N MET A 1 5.71 1.33 2.87
CA MET A 1 5.00 2.50 2.30
C MET A 1 3.85 2.81 3.21
N ASP A 2 3.68 4.06 3.62
CA ASP A 2 2.63 4.47 4.55
C ASP A 2 1.22 4.14 4.01
N LYS A 3 0.32 3.66 4.87
CA LYS A 3 -1.03 3.23 4.48
C LYS A 3 -1.85 4.38 3.93
N VAL A 4 -1.67 5.57 4.50
CA VAL A 4 -2.30 6.80 3.99
C VAL A 4 -1.83 7.09 2.57
N THR A 5 -0.53 6.97 2.30
CA THR A 5 0.00 7.11 0.94
C THR A 5 -0.56 6.05 -0.03
N GLN A 6 -0.77 4.82 0.43
CA GLN A 6 -1.37 3.77 -0.41
C GLN A 6 -2.84 4.05 -0.75
N ILE A 7 -3.60 4.64 0.18
CA ILE A 7 -4.97 5.08 -0.06
C ILE A 7 -4.98 6.23 -1.08
N GLN A 8 -4.10 7.21 -0.91
CA GLN A 8 -3.96 8.34 -1.85
C GLN A 8 -3.69 7.86 -3.27
N LEU A 9 -2.72 6.96 -3.46
CA LEU A 9 -2.42 6.37 -4.76
C LEU A 9 -3.61 5.59 -5.35
N SER A 10 -4.37 4.89 -4.50
CA SER A 10 -5.54 4.13 -4.96
C SER A 10 -6.69 5.06 -5.38
N LEU A 11 -6.84 6.22 -4.75
CA LEU A 11 -7.80 7.27 -5.14
C LEU A 11 -7.40 7.97 -6.45
N GLU A 12 -6.10 8.25 -6.63
CA GLU A 12 -5.58 8.77 -7.89
C GLU A 12 -5.83 7.79 -9.04
N GLN A 13 -5.56 6.51 -8.80
CA GLN A 13 -5.84 5.43 -9.76
C GLN A 13 -7.33 5.34 -10.09
N LEU A 14 -8.21 5.43 -9.09
CA LEU A 14 -9.66 5.42 -9.29
C LEU A 14 -10.13 6.61 -10.13
N SER A 15 -9.58 7.80 -9.87
CA SER A 15 -9.89 9.02 -10.64
C SER A 15 -9.47 8.89 -12.10
N LEU A 16 -8.27 8.33 -12.35
CA LEU A 16 -7.78 8.06 -13.70
C LEU A 16 -8.67 7.04 -14.43
N LEU A 17 -9.10 5.99 -13.73
CA LEU A 17 -10.02 4.99 -14.27
C LEU A 17 -11.36 5.62 -14.69
N PHE A 18 -11.93 6.53 -13.89
CA PHE A 18 -13.16 7.21 -14.27
C PHE A 18 -13.00 8.00 -15.57
N VAL A 19 -11.97 8.84 -15.67
CA VAL A 19 -11.74 9.64 -16.88
C VAL A 19 -11.48 8.75 -18.09
N SER A 20 -10.66 7.71 -17.92
CA SER A 20 -10.28 6.78 -19.00
C SER A 20 -11.47 5.95 -19.48
N SER A 21 -12.35 5.53 -18.56
CA SER A 21 -13.55 4.78 -18.90
C SER A 21 -14.52 5.61 -19.74
N ILE A 22 -14.75 6.88 -19.36
CA ILE A 22 -15.63 7.78 -20.11
C ILE A 22 -15.05 8.09 -21.48
N ASP A 23 -13.76 8.38 -21.57
CA ASP A 23 -13.09 8.67 -22.85
C ASP A 23 -13.15 7.46 -23.80
N SER A 24 -12.88 6.26 -23.29
CA SER A 24 -12.90 5.01 -24.04
C SER A 24 -14.32 4.61 -24.50
N ILE A 25 -15.33 4.77 -23.64
CA ILE A 25 -16.74 4.55 -23.99
C ILE A 25 -17.18 5.56 -25.05
N ASN A 26 -16.84 6.84 -24.89
CA ASN A 26 -17.21 7.89 -25.84
C ASN A 26 -16.60 7.62 -27.23
N LYS A 27 -15.31 7.28 -27.28
CA LYS A 27 -14.59 6.94 -28.53
C LYS A 27 -15.14 5.67 -29.20
N SER A 28 -15.57 4.68 -28.42
CA SER A 28 -16.13 3.43 -28.94
C SER A 28 -17.63 3.49 -29.23
N SER A 29 -18.36 4.47 -28.70
CA SER A 29 -19.81 4.59 -28.88
C SER A 29 -20.14 4.98 -30.33
N GLY A 30 -20.60 4.01 -31.10
CA GLY A 30 -21.16 4.25 -32.42
C GLY A 30 -22.56 4.85 -32.29
N PHE A 31 -22.91 5.79 -33.17
CA PHE A 31 -24.29 6.24 -33.28
C PHE A 31 -25.18 5.10 -33.76
N LYS A 32 -26.24 4.79 -33.01
CA LYS A 32 -27.25 3.83 -33.44
C LYS A 32 -28.16 4.50 -34.45
N GLN A 33 -28.23 3.95 -35.67
CA GLN A 33 -29.16 4.41 -36.68
C GLN A 33 -30.59 4.13 -36.20
N VAL A 34 -31.41 5.18 -36.06
CA VAL A 34 -32.79 5.10 -35.55
C VAL A 34 -33.78 4.78 -36.68
N ASP A 35 -33.49 5.22 -37.91
CA ASP A 35 -34.33 4.98 -39.09
C ASP A 35 -33.49 4.46 -40.27
N SER A 36 -33.89 3.33 -40.84
CA SER A 36 -33.28 2.72 -42.02
C SER A 36 -33.44 3.53 -43.32
N HIS A 37 -34.46 4.39 -43.43
CA HIS A 37 -34.71 5.21 -44.63
C HIS A 37 -33.77 6.41 -44.74
N TYR A 38 -33.23 6.88 -43.62
CA TYR A 38 -32.32 8.03 -43.57
C TYR A 38 -31.03 7.66 -42.81
N PRO A 39 -30.04 7.04 -43.49
CA PRO A 39 -28.75 6.73 -42.89
C PRO A 39 -27.91 8.01 -42.73
N ILE A 40 -28.23 8.81 -41.71
CA ILE A 40 -27.50 10.04 -41.36
C ILE A 40 -26.24 9.72 -40.54
N THR A 41 -26.20 8.57 -39.87
CA THR A 41 -25.11 8.20 -38.96
C THR A 41 -24.00 7.44 -39.69
N GLN A 42 -22.90 8.11 -40.03
CA GLN A 42 -21.69 7.42 -40.50
C GLN A 42 -21.14 6.54 -39.37
N LYS A 43 -20.85 5.27 -39.68
CA LYS A 43 -20.17 4.34 -38.77
C LYS A 43 -18.81 4.94 -38.42
N ASN A 44 -18.52 5.10 -37.13
CA ASN A 44 -17.24 5.66 -36.69
C ASN A 44 -16.10 4.73 -37.17
N VAL A 45 -15.25 5.22 -38.07
CA VAL A 45 -14.20 4.40 -38.73
C VAL A 45 -13.08 4.03 -37.75
N LEU A 46 -12.99 4.75 -36.63
CA LEU A 46 -12.02 4.54 -35.55
C LEU A 46 -12.51 3.55 -34.48
N THR A 47 -13.71 2.96 -34.60
CA THR A 47 -14.17 1.94 -33.65
C THR A 47 -13.34 0.67 -33.86
N ASP A 48 -12.46 0.38 -32.91
CA ASP A 48 -11.64 -0.82 -32.92
C ASP A 48 -12.55 -2.06 -32.97
N SER A 49 -12.39 -2.89 -34.01
CA SER A 49 -13.36 -3.95 -34.36
C SER A 49 -13.37 -5.15 -33.39
N SER A 50 -12.50 -5.15 -32.37
CA SER A 50 -12.26 -6.32 -31.51
C SER A 50 -13.05 -6.32 -30.20
N LYS A 51 -13.46 -5.16 -29.68
CA LYS A 51 -14.23 -5.03 -28.42
C LYS A 51 -15.42 -4.11 -28.62
N THR A 52 -16.59 -4.55 -28.18
CA THR A 52 -17.80 -3.72 -28.19
C THR A 52 -17.75 -2.71 -27.04
N SER A 53 -18.48 -1.59 -27.15
CA SER A 53 -18.61 -0.64 -26.02
C SER A 53 -19.08 -1.33 -24.74
N LYS A 54 -19.88 -2.39 -24.86
CA LYS A 54 -20.33 -3.19 -23.72
C LYS A 54 -19.16 -3.92 -23.03
N ASP A 55 -18.25 -4.50 -23.79
CA ASP A 55 -17.06 -5.16 -23.24
C ASP A 55 -16.17 -4.16 -22.50
N HIS A 56 -16.04 -2.93 -23.03
CA HIS A 56 -15.33 -1.85 -22.35
C HIS A 56 -16.04 -1.43 -21.06
N VAL A 57 -17.37 -1.30 -21.06
CA VAL A 57 -18.13 -1.00 -19.83
C VAL A 57 -17.91 -2.07 -18.76
N ASP A 58 -18.01 -3.34 -19.12
CA ASP A 58 -17.87 -4.45 -18.18
C ASP A 58 -16.43 -4.54 -17.61
N GLU A 59 -15.42 -4.33 -18.45
CA GLU A 59 -14.01 -4.29 -18.05
C GLU A 59 -13.71 -3.13 -17.09
N TYR A 60 -14.08 -1.89 -17.44
CA TYR A 60 -13.85 -0.73 -16.57
C TYR A 60 -14.66 -0.82 -15.28
N SER A 61 -15.89 -1.32 -15.32
CA SER A 61 -16.72 -1.49 -14.12
C SER A 61 -16.09 -2.49 -13.15
N THR A 62 -15.52 -3.58 -13.67
CA THR A 62 -14.80 -4.57 -12.85
C THR A 62 -13.57 -3.94 -12.20
N GLN A 63 -12.77 -3.20 -12.98
CA GLN A 63 -11.56 -2.53 -12.47
C GLN A 63 -11.88 -1.47 -11.42
N ILE A 64 -12.94 -0.67 -11.62
CA ILE A 64 -13.42 0.31 -10.64
C ILE A 64 -13.81 -0.39 -9.34
N LEU A 65 -14.57 -1.48 -9.43
CA LEU A 65 -15.00 -2.25 -8.26
C LEU A 65 -13.84 -2.86 -7.48
N GLU A 66 -12.83 -3.39 -8.18
CA GLU A 66 -11.62 -3.93 -7.55
C GLU A 66 -10.83 -2.85 -6.81
N VAL A 67 -10.64 -1.68 -7.42
CA VAL A 67 -9.94 -0.55 -6.79
C VAL A 67 -10.74 -0.02 -5.60
N SER A 68 -12.07 0.07 -5.70
CA SER A 68 -12.93 0.44 -4.56
C SER A 68 -12.79 -0.54 -3.39
N LYS A 69 -12.86 -1.85 -3.65
CA LYS A 69 -12.65 -2.88 -2.61
C LYS A 69 -11.26 -2.80 -1.96
N LYS A 70 -10.24 -2.47 -2.76
CA LYS A 70 -8.88 -2.26 -2.26
C LYS A 70 -8.82 -1.04 -1.32
N ILE A 71 -9.50 0.05 -1.66
CA ILE A 71 -9.61 1.24 -0.79
C ILE A 71 -10.30 0.86 0.52
N ASP A 72 -11.43 0.17 0.47
CA ASP A 72 -12.15 -0.27 1.68
C ASP A 72 -11.26 -1.15 2.57
N SER A 73 -10.59 -2.16 2.00
CA SER A 73 -9.67 -3.00 2.75
C SER A 73 -8.49 -2.22 3.34
N LEU A 74 -8.00 -1.19 2.65
CA LEU A 74 -6.94 -0.34 3.18
C LEU A 74 -7.43 0.50 4.35
N ILE A 75 -8.66 1.04 4.27
CA ILE A 75 -9.32 1.80 5.34
C ILE A 75 -9.53 0.91 6.57
N ASP A 76 -10.06 -0.30 6.39
CA ASP A 76 -10.26 -1.27 7.48
C ASP A 76 -8.94 -1.67 8.16
N SER A 77 -7.85 -1.61 7.41
CA SER A 77 -6.53 -1.92 7.94
C SER A 77 -5.87 -0.73 8.66
N LEU A 78 -6.45 0.47 8.63
CA LEU A 78 -5.87 1.62 9.32
C LEU A 78 -5.87 1.35 10.83
N PRO A 79 -4.77 1.66 11.53
CA PRO A 79 -4.75 1.58 12.98
C PRO A 79 -5.83 2.51 13.55
N GLU A 80 -6.54 2.05 14.58
CA GLU A 80 -7.51 2.88 15.27
C GLU A 80 -6.81 4.17 15.75
N LEU A 81 -7.40 5.32 15.42
CA LEU A 81 -6.92 6.63 15.85
C LEU A 81 -7.20 6.76 17.35
N GLU A 82 -6.29 6.26 18.19
CA GLU A 82 -6.32 6.57 19.62
C GLU A 82 -6.17 8.09 19.79
N LEU A 83 -7.10 8.70 20.53
CA LEU A 83 -7.06 10.14 20.80
C LEU A 83 -5.68 10.53 21.38
N SER A 84 -5.14 11.62 20.85
CA SER A 84 -3.75 12.13 20.99
C SER A 84 -3.14 12.16 22.41
N LYS A 85 -3.94 12.04 23.47
CA LYS A 85 -3.44 11.98 24.85
C LYS A 85 -2.83 10.63 25.21
N ASP A 86 -3.34 9.52 24.67
CA ASP A 86 -2.86 8.17 25.00
C ASP A 86 -1.56 7.82 24.26
N ILE A 87 -1.42 8.30 23.02
CA ILE A 87 -0.24 8.07 22.17
C ILE A 87 1.03 8.64 22.82
N GLN A 88 0.98 9.85 23.37
CA GLN A 88 2.17 10.45 24.00
C GLN A 88 2.61 9.67 25.24
N THR A 89 1.65 9.16 26.02
CA THR A 89 1.95 8.30 27.17
C THR A 89 2.50 6.94 26.75
N GLU A 90 1.98 6.34 25.68
CA GLU A 90 2.49 5.09 25.14
C GLU A 90 3.91 5.25 24.58
N VAL A 91 4.17 6.33 23.85
CA VAL A 91 5.51 6.68 23.34
C VAL A 91 6.49 6.87 24.51
N ASN A 92 6.11 7.64 25.52
CA ASN A 92 6.95 7.84 26.71
C ASN A 92 7.23 6.51 27.45
N ASN A 93 6.25 5.61 27.50
CA ASN A 93 6.43 4.28 28.09
C ASN A 93 7.39 3.40 27.28
N LYS A 94 7.26 3.38 25.94
CA LYS A 94 8.18 2.65 25.05
C LYS A 94 9.60 3.21 25.12
N GLU A 95 9.77 4.52 25.22
CA GLU A 95 11.10 5.13 25.43
C GLU A 95 11.74 4.71 26.76
N ARG A 96 10.94 4.65 27.83
CA ARG A 96 11.43 4.15 29.13
C ARG A 96 11.87 2.69 29.05
N GLN A 97 11.06 1.84 28.39
CA GLN A 97 11.39 0.43 28.17
C GLN A 97 12.67 0.25 27.34
N LEU A 98 12.85 1.05 26.29
CA LEU A 98 14.08 1.03 25.49
C LEU A 98 15.30 1.40 26.34
N ARG A 99 15.19 2.44 27.19
CA ARG A 99 16.29 2.84 28.08
C ARG A 99 16.64 1.78 29.11
N THR A 100 15.66 1.05 29.65
CA THR A 100 15.93 -0.06 30.56
C THR A 100 16.59 -1.22 29.82
N LEU A 101 16.04 -1.61 28.66
CA LEU A 101 16.59 -2.72 27.88
C LEU A 101 18.03 -2.45 27.42
N GLN A 102 18.32 -1.19 27.08
CA GLN A 102 19.67 -0.77 26.68
C GLN A 102 20.66 -0.82 27.85
N ARG A 103 20.24 -0.44 29.06
CA ARG A 103 21.08 -0.61 30.27
C ARG A 103 21.33 -2.08 30.58
N ASP A 104 20.29 -2.91 30.50
CA ASP A 104 20.42 -4.34 30.76
C ASP A 104 21.38 -4.99 29.75
N LEU A 105 21.28 -4.59 28.47
CA LEU A 105 22.20 -5.01 27.41
C LEU A 105 23.64 -4.56 27.70
N ASP A 106 23.85 -3.29 28.08
CA ASP A 106 25.18 -2.77 28.40
C ASP A 106 25.82 -3.51 29.59
N ASP A 107 25.03 -3.80 30.62
CA ASP A 107 25.48 -4.57 31.80
C ASP A 107 25.83 -6.02 31.43
N GLU A 108 25.07 -6.65 30.54
CA GLU A 108 25.32 -8.01 30.08
C GLU A 108 26.55 -8.10 29.18
N VAL A 109 26.75 -7.12 28.28
CA VAL A 109 27.98 -6.98 27.50
C VAL A 109 29.20 -6.79 28.40
N LEU A 110 29.06 -6.00 29.48
CA LEU A 110 30.16 -5.75 30.41
C LEU A 110 30.52 -7.01 31.23
N LYS A 111 29.51 -7.81 31.62
CA LYS A 111 29.73 -9.13 32.24
C LYS A 111 30.41 -10.10 31.26
N ALA A 112 29.92 -10.19 30.02
CA ALA A 112 30.51 -11.04 29.00
C ALA A 112 31.97 -10.68 28.72
N LYS A 113 32.30 -9.38 28.68
CA LYS A 113 33.68 -8.91 28.53
C LYS A 113 34.57 -9.32 29.71
N LYS A 114 34.09 -9.17 30.95
CA LYS A 114 34.82 -9.64 32.15
C LYS A 114 35.10 -11.14 32.10
N PHE A 115 34.10 -11.96 31.77
CA PHE A 115 34.30 -13.40 31.61
C PHE A 115 35.30 -13.73 30.50
N SER A 116 35.26 -13.03 29.37
CA SER A 116 36.24 -13.18 28.29
C SER A 116 37.66 -12.83 28.73
N ASP A 117 37.82 -11.75 29.49
CA ASP A 117 39.12 -11.31 30.03
C ASP A 117 39.65 -12.32 31.06
N GLU A 118 38.79 -12.87 31.92
CA GLU A 118 39.13 -13.92 32.88
C GLU A 118 39.57 -15.22 32.19
N ILE A 119 38.83 -15.68 31.17
CA ILE A 119 39.19 -16.85 30.37
C ILE A 119 40.51 -16.62 29.65
N SER A 120 40.71 -15.45 29.06
CA SER A 120 41.97 -15.10 28.37
C SER A 120 43.15 -15.08 29.35
N GLY A 121 42.95 -14.56 30.55
CA GLY A 121 43.96 -14.56 31.61
C GLY A 121 44.29 -15.97 32.12
N LEU A 122 43.30 -16.86 32.21
CA LEU A 122 43.51 -18.27 32.55
C LEU A 122 44.27 -19.01 31.43
N PHE A 123 43.89 -18.79 30.17
CA PHE A 123 44.59 -19.39 29.03
C PHE A 123 46.07 -18.99 28.99
N ASN A 124 46.37 -17.70 29.14
CA ASN A 124 47.75 -17.21 29.17
C ASN A 124 48.59 -17.87 30.28
N LYS A 125 48.00 -18.06 31.47
CA LYS A 125 48.66 -18.75 32.59
C LYS A 125 48.88 -20.25 32.35
N VAL A 126 48.01 -20.90 31.59
CA VAL A 126 48.15 -22.32 31.24
C VAL A 126 49.18 -22.53 30.13
N THR A 127 49.34 -21.57 29.22
CA THR A 127 50.34 -21.63 28.13
C THR A 127 51.75 -21.18 28.53
N GLU A 128 51.93 -20.56 29.71
CA GLU A 128 53.24 -20.18 30.27
C GLU A 128 53.89 -21.27 31.15
N VAL A 129 53.27 -22.45 31.26
CA VAL A 129 53.84 -23.67 31.90
C VAL A 129 54.31 -24.63 30.83
#